data_AF-A0AB39PRH7-F1
#
_entry.id   AF-A0AB39PRH7-F1
#
_cell.length_a   1.000
_cell.length_b   1.000
_cell.length_c   1.000
_cell.angle_alpha   90.00
_cell.angle_beta   90.00
_cell.angle_gamma   90.00
#
_symmetry.space_group_name_H-M   'P 1'
#
loop_
_entity.id
_entity.type
_entity.pdbx_description
1 polymer ?
#
loop_
_entity_poly.entity_id
_entity_poly.type
_entity_poly.pdbx_seq_one_letter_code
_entity_poly.pdbx_strand_id
1 'polypeptide(L)'
;MIRETRFLISRKPFAVDLDTLTGRQAGGIDRITFSGSVNALWFRRQSGVTRACLGTLKLWSHYLPQPLNLDDPHAVLSADLDGRYGGDCEGRWDGERYWGAQEPDVQQQHLAILRPMLANYPEIPDGYDGWWTFQEPR
;
A
#
# COMPACT_ATOMS: atom_id res chain seq x y z
N MET A 1 6.88 -2.80 20.67
CA MET A 1 6.29 -2.00 19.57
C MET A 1 6.39 -0.54 19.98
N ILE A 2 7.21 0.27 19.31
CA ILE A 2 7.25 1.72 19.56
C ILE A 2 5.95 2.27 18.96
N ARG A 3 5.07 2.85 19.78
CA ARG A 3 3.90 3.58 19.28
C ARG A 3 4.42 4.84 18.59
N GLU A 4 4.51 4.79 17.27
CA GLU A 4 4.79 5.98 16.48
C GLU A 4 3.60 6.94 16.63
N THR A 5 3.89 8.24 16.80
CA THR A 5 2.86 9.29 16.95
C THR A 5 2.66 10.10 15.67
N ARG A 6 3.41 9.78 14.61
CA ARG A 6 3.39 10.46 13.30
C ARG A 6 3.93 9.52 12.23
N PHE A 7 3.52 9.74 10.98
CA PHE A 7 4.06 8.99 9.83
C PHE A 7 5.56 9.25 9.64
N LEU A 8 6.38 8.21 9.81
CA LEU A 8 7.80 8.26 9.46
C LEU A 8 7.98 7.80 8.00
N ILE A 9 8.28 8.74 7.09
CA ILE A 9 8.48 8.44 5.66
C ILE A 9 9.58 7.38 5.43
N SER A 10 10.59 7.31 6.32
CA SER A 10 11.62 6.26 6.30
C SER A 10 11.08 4.85 6.49
N ARG A 11 9.89 4.70 7.08
CA ARG A 11 9.17 3.42 7.21
C ARG A 11 8.30 3.08 6.00
N LYS A 12 8.31 3.94 4.96
CA LYS A 12 7.50 3.79 3.74
C LYS A 12 6.03 3.54 4.09
N PRO A 13 5.33 4.52 4.68
CA PRO A 13 3.91 4.35 4.97
C PRO A 13 3.16 4.18 3.66
N PHE A 14 2.58 2.99 3.49
CA PHE A 14 1.70 2.67 2.38
C PHE A 14 0.26 2.82 2.86
N ALA A 15 -0.56 3.52 2.09
CA ALA A 15 -2.00 3.27 2.09
C ALA A 15 -2.31 2.27 1.00
N VAL A 16 -3.24 1.37 1.26
CA VAL A 16 -3.62 0.30 0.35
C VAL A 16 -5.13 0.20 0.29
N ASP A 17 -5.63 -0.07 -0.91
CA ASP A 17 -7.03 -0.37 -1.16
C ASP A 17 -7.21 -1.90 -1.14
N LEU A 18 -7.79 -2.43 -0.06
CA LEU A 18 -7.91 -3.87 0.15
C LEU A 18 -8.82 -4.55 -0.86
N ASP A 19 -9.79 -3.82 -1.43
CA ASP A 19 -10.73 -4.37 -2.43
C ASP A 19 -10.03 -4.68 -3.75
N THR A 20 -8.84 -4.11 -3.96
CA THR A 20 -7.99 -4.34 -5.13
C THR A 20 -6.92 -5.41 -4.90
N LEU A 21 -6.88 -6.00 -3.70
CA LEU A 21 -5.91 -7.03 -3.38
C LEU A 21 -6.18 -8.28 -4.21
N THR A 22 -5.16 -8.70 -4.94
CA THR A 22 -5.15 -9.94 -5.71
C THR A 22 -3.97 -10.78 -5.27
N GLY A 23 -4.11 -12.10 -5.33
CA GLY A 23 -3.06 -13.00 -4.90
C GLY A 23 -3.28 -14.41 -5.39
N ARG A 24 -2.18 -15.09 -5.67
CA ARG A 24 -2.15 -16.53 -5.91
C ARG A 24 -0.97 -17.13 -5.18
N GLN A 25 -1.19 -18.37 -4.71
CA GLN A 25 -0.17 -19.19 -4.09
C GLN A 25 0.13 -20.38 -4.99
N ALA A 26 1.39 -20.79 -5.02
CA ALA A 26 1.82 -21.98 -5.73
C ALA A 26 2.93 -22.68 -4.94
N GLY A 27 2.96 -24.01 -4.98
CA GLY A 27 3.98 -24.81 -4.30
C GLY A 27 3.43 -25.99 -3.53
N GLY A 28 4.32 -26.64 -2.77
CA GLY A 28 4.02 -27.79 -1.90
C GLY A 28 4.57 -27.55 -0.49
N ILE A 29 4.63 -28.62 0.31
CA ILE A 29 4.98 -28.58 1.75
C ILE A 29 6.30 -27.86 2.03
N ASP A 30 7.29 -27.98 1.14
CA ASP A 30 8.65 -27.47 1.37
C ASP A 30 8.95 -26.09 0.76
N ARG A 31 8.08 -25.61 -0.13
CA ARG A 31 8.29 -24.31 -0.80
C ARG A 31 6.96 -23.75 -1.27
N ILE A 32 6.47 -22.75 -0.55
CA ILE A 32 5.27 -21.99 -0.90
C ILE A 32 5.72 -20.65 -1.46
N THR A 33 5.20 -20.30 -2.63
CA THR A 33 5.42 -19.01 -3.28
C THR A 33 4.11 -18.25 -3.30
N PHE A 34 4.19 -16.93 -3.19
CA PHE A 34 3.07 -16.02 -3.36
C PHE A 34 3.40 -14.95 -4.39
N SER A 35 2.42 -14.61 -5.21
CA SER A 35 2.46 -13.49 -6.14
C SER A 35 1.10 -12.83 -6.18
N GLY A 36 1.08 -11.51 -6.03
CA GLY A 36 -0.12 -10.71 -5.98
C GLY A 36 0.17 -9.24 -6.21
N SER A 37 -0.87 -8.44 -6.08
CA SER A 37 -0.76 -6.99 -6.13
C SER A 37 -1.91 -6.31 -5.42
N VAL A 38 -1.70 -5.06 -5.04
CA VAL A 38 -2.71 -4.21 -4.40
C VAL A 38 -2.50 -2.76 -4.84
N ASN A 39 -3.58 -2.02 -5.06
CA ASN A 39 -3.46 -0.58 -5.30
C ASN A 39 -2.99 0.09 -4.01
N ALA A 40 -2.00 0.95 -4.17
CA ALA A 40 -1.29 1.56 -3.07
C ALA A 40 -0.91 3.01 -3.35
N LEU A 41 -0.75 3.74 -2.26
CA LEU A 41 -0.15 5.05 -2.22
C LEU A 41 0.99 5.05 -1.23
N TRP A 42 2.13 5.62 -1.59
CA TRP A 42 3.24 5.77 -0.65
C TRP A 42 3.88 7.15 -0.72
N PHE A 43 4.21 7.67 0.46
CA PHE A 43 4.97 8.91 0.56
C PHE A 43 6.45 8.69 0.24
N ARG A 44 7.05 9.69 -0.39
CA ARG A 44 8.49 9.84 -0.53
C ARG A 44 8.89 11.28 -0.25
N ARG A 45 10.09 11.48 0.29
CA ARG A 45 10.72 12.80 0.38
C ARG A 45 11.68 12.95 -0.80
N GLN A 46 11.56 14.05 -1.53
CA GLN A 46 12.53 14.45 -2.55
C GLN A 46 12.77 15.94 -2.44
N SER A 47 14.03 16.35 -2.27
CA SER A 47 14.44 17.75 -2.18
C SER A 47 13.64 18.57 -1.14
N GLY A 48 13.39 17.98 0.04
CA GLY A 48 12.63 18.64 1.11
C GLY A 48 11.10 18.64 0.93
N VAL A 49 10.59 18.22 -0.22
CA VAL A 49 9.15 18.16 -0.51
C VAL A 49 8.62 16.75 -0.25
N THR A 50 7.50 16.67 0.47
CA THR A 50 6.73 15.42 0.59
C THR A 50 5.93 15.22 -0.68
N ARG A 51 6.13 14.08 -1.33
CA ARG A 51 5.43 13.66 -2.55
C ARG A 51 4.76 12.33 -2.31
N ALA A 52 3.70 12.03 -3.04
CA ALA A 52 3.09 10.70 -3.04
C ALA A 52 3.21 10.06 -4.41
N CYS A 53 3.46 8.76 -4.44
CA CYS A 53 3.27 7.92 -5.62
C CYS A 53 1.99 7.11 -5.42
N LEU A 54 1.25 6.89 -6.50
CA LEU A 54 0.03 6.11 -6.57
C LEU A 54 0.16 5.07 -7.68
N GLY A 55 -0.41 3.90 -7.47
CA GLY A 55 -0.53 2.86 -8.48
C GLY A 55 -0.51 1.48 -7.82
N THR A 56 0.10 0.49 -8.46
CA THR A 56 -0.05 -0.91 -8.05
C THR A 56 1.20 -1.42 -7.33
N LEU A 57 1.14 -1.73 -6.04
CA LEU A 57 2.22 -2.42 -5.32
C LEU A 57 2.21 -3.91 -5.66
N LYS A 58 3.36 -4.46 -6.08
CA LYS A 58 3.52 -5.91 -6.27
C LYS A 58 3.85 -6.56 -4.94
N LEU A 59 3.16 -7.64 -4.62
CA LEU A 59 3.34 -8.41 -3.41
C LEU A 59 3.88 -9.79 -3.80
N TRP A 60 5.05 -10.15 -3.29
CA TRP A 60 5.64 -11.44 -3.64
C TRP A 60 6.48 -12.04 -2.52
N SER A 61 6.54 -13.36 -2.51
CA SER A 61 7.52 -14.11 -1.73
C SER A 61 7.87 -15.40 -2.46
N HIS A 62 9.16 -15.71 -2.49
CA HIS A 62 9.67 -16.98 -3.00
C HIS A 62 9.61 -18.13 -1.97
N TYR A 63 9.44 -17.78 -0.70
CA TYR A 63 9.50 -18.69 0.43
C TYR A 63 8.58 -18.18 1.53
N LEU A 64 7.35 -18.69 1.54
CA LEU A 64 6.45 -18.55 2.68
C LEU A 64 6.62 -19.76 3.62
N PRO A 65 6.74 -19.53 4.94
CA PRO A 65 6.85 -20.62 5.91
C PRO A 65 5.54 -21.40 6.08
N GLN A 66 4.41 -20.77 5.77
CA GLN A 66 3.08 -21.36 5.82
C GLN A 66 2.18 -20.75 4.74
N PRO A 67 1.13 -21.47 4.29
CA PRO A 67 0.15 -20.90 3.38
C PRO A 67 -0.55 -19.68 3.99
N LEU A 68 -0.82 -18.67 3.17
CA LEU A 68 -1.61 -17.51 3.56
C LEU A 68 -3.10 -17.82 3.44
N ASN A 69 -3.88 -17.24 4.34
CA ASN A 69 -5.32 -17.13 4.16
C ASN A 69 -5.59 -16.06 3.08
N LEU A 70 -6.01 -16.46 1.88
CA LEU A 70 -6.29 -15.53 0.79
C LEU A 70 -7.64 -14.83 0.92
N ASP A 71 -8.53 -15.33 1.78
CA ASP A 71 -9.83 -14.73 2.06
C ASP A 71 -9.73 -13.58 3.09
N ASP A 72 -8.53 -13.36 3.65
CA ASP A 72 -8.25 -12.29 4.60
C ASP A 72 -7.11 -11.38 4.07
N PRO A 73 -7.44 -10.21 3.50
CA PRO A 73 -6.46 -9.25 3.00
C PRO A 73 -5.41 -8.82 4.04
N HIS A 74 -5.76 -8.76 5.33
CA HIS A 74 -4.83 -8.39 6.39
C HIS A 74 -3.79 -9.50 6.62
N ALA A 75 -4.20 -10.77 6.52
CA ALA A 75 -3.29 -11.90 6.60
C ALA A 75 -2.26 -11.89 5.46
N VAL A 76 -2.68 -11.48 4.25
CA VAL A 76 -1.76 -11.34 3.10
C VAL A 76 -0.76 -10.20 3.33
N LEU A 77 -1.21 -9.03 3.75
CA LEU A 77 -0.35 -7.86 3.95
C LEU A 77 0.61 -8.00 5.14
N SER A 78 0.29 -8.85 6.11
CA SER A 78 1.13 -9.12 7.29
C SER A 78 2.24 -10.16 7.03
N ALA A 79 2.26 -10.80 5.87
CA ALA A 79 3.10 -11.97 5.58
C ALA A 79 4.55 -11.69 5.18
N ASP A 80 5.12 -10.54 5.60
CA ASP A 80 6.46 -10.06 5.23
C ASP A 80 6.77 -10.23 3.72
N LEU A 81 5.78 -9.85 2.89
CA LEU A 81 5.89 -9.92 1.44
C LEU A 81 6.82 -8.79 0.95
N ASP A 82 7.67 -9.11 -0.01
CA ASP A 82 8.66 -8.16 -0.49
C ASP A 82 8.05 -7.16 -1.48
N GLY A 83 7.37 -6.13 -0.98
CA GLY A 83 6.89 -5.01 -1.80
C GLY A 83 7.99 -4.05 -2.28
N ARG A 84 9.28 -4.33 -2.00
CA ARG A 84 10.37 -3.36 -2.20
C ARG A 84 10.80 -3.23 -3.66
N TYR A 85 10.41 -4.16 -4.54
CA TYR A 85 10.86 -4.23 -5.94
C TYR A 85 10.00 -3.48 -6.97
N GLY A 86 9.15 -2.56 -6.53
CA GLY A 86 8.54 -1.57 -7.41
C GLY A 86 7.10 -1.90 -7.72
N GLY A 87 6.23 -0.99 -7.28
CA GLY A 87 4.90 -0.89 -7.84
C GLY A 87 4.91 -0.11 -9.14
N ASP A 88 3.92 -0.38 -9.98
CA ASP A 88 3.66 0.41 -11.18
C ASP A 88 3.17 1.79 -10.70
N CYS A 89 3.95 2.84 -10.97
CA CYS A 89 3.61 4.20 -10.55
C CYS A 89 2.81 4.88 -11.66
N GLU A 90 1.50 4.89 -11.48
CA GLU A 90 0.53 5.41 -12.42
C GLU A 90 0.11 6.85 -12.08
N GLY A 91 0.28 7.26 -10.83
CA GLY A 91 -0.05 8.58 -10.32
C GLY A 91 1.01 9.17 -9.41
N ARG A 92 1.06 10.49 -9.35
CA ARG A 92 1.96 11.27 -8.50
C ARG A 92 1.23 12.48 -7.95
N TRP A 93 1.44 12.75 -6.67
CA TRP A 93 1.16 14.06 -6.09
C TRP A 93 2.49 14.72 -5.75
N ASP A 94 2.71 15.92 -6.27
CA ASP A 94 4.00 16.62 -6.22
C ASP A 94 4.19 17.53 -4.99
N GLY A 95 3.18 17.61 -4.13
CA GLY A 95 3.10 18.57 -3.02
C GLY A 95 1.95 19.56 -3.18
N GLU A 96 1.42 19.72 -4.39
CA GLU A 96 0.34 20.66 -4.71
C GLU A 96 -0.69 20.02 -5.65
N ARG A 97 -0.23 19.34 -6.69
CA ARG A 97 -1.04 18.85 -7.81
C ARG A 97 -0.87 17.36 -8.02
N TYR A 98 -1.95 16.77 -8.54
CA TYR A 98 -1.95 15.40 -9.01
C TYR A 98 -1.57 15.34 -10.50
N TRP A 99 -0.73 14.38 -10.86
CA TRP A 99 -0.28 14.11 -12.22
C TRP A 99 -0.17 12.59 -12.44
N GLY A 100 -0.60 12.06 -13.58
CA GLY A 100 -0.41 10.64 -13.89
C GLY A 100 -1.52 10.08 -14.77
N ALA A 101 -2.34 9.21 -14.19
CA ALA A 101 -3.43 8.52 -14.91
C ALA A 101 -4.27 9.52 -15.71
N GLN A 102 -4.39 9.25 -17.01
CA GLN A 102 -5.21 10.03 -17.93
C GLN A 102 -6.65 9.52 -17.98
N GLU A 103 -6.84 8.23 -17.70
CA GLU A 103 -8.16 7.63 -17.61
C GLU A 103 -8.91 8.20 -16.38
N PRO A 104 -10.09 8.82 -16.57
CA PRO A 104 -10.82 9.49 -15.48
C PRO A 104 -11.13 8.58 -14.29
N ASP A 105 -11.50 7.33 -14.54
CA ASP A 105 -11.87 6.39 -13.48
C ASP A 105 -10.66 6.00 -12.61
N VAL A 106 -9.49 5.81 -13.24
CA VAL A 106 -8.24 5.52 -12.52
C VAL A 106 -7.79 6.76 -11.72
N GLN A 107 -7.94 7.95 -12.30
CA GLN A 107 -7.70 9.20 -11.58
C GLN A 107 -8.62 9.33 -10.37
N GLN A 108 -9.91 9.00 -10.50
CA GLN A 108 -10.86 9.06 -9.41
C GLN A 108 -10.51 8.06 -8.29
N GLN A 109 -10.15 6.83 -8.62
CA GLN A 109 -9.66 5.83 -7.66
C GLN A 109 -8.42 6.33 -6.91
N HIS A 110 -7.44 6.87 -7.65
CA HIS A 110 -6.25 7.47 -7.06
C HIS A 110 -6.59 8.60 -6.07
N LEU A 111 -7.52 9.49 -6.44
CA LEU A 111 -7.93 10.60 -5.59
C LEU A 111 -8.74 10.15 -4.37
N ALA A 112 -9.51 9.05 -4.48
CA ALA A 112 -10.24 8.46 -3.36
C ALA A 112 -9.30 7.97 -2.25
N ILE A 113 -8.13 7.44 -2.63
CA ILE A 113 -7.06 7.02 -1.71
C ILE A 113 -6.24 8.23 -1.22
N LEU A 114 -5.86 9.15 -2.13
CA LEU A 114 -4.99 10.28 -1.83
C LEU A 114 -5.62 11.30 -0.87
N ARG A 115 -6.90 11.61 -1.03
CA ARG A 115 -7.53 12.70 -0.26
C ARG A 115 -7.62 12.41 1.24
N PRO A 116 -8.12 11.25 1.70
CA PRO A 116 -8.07 10.92 3.12
C PRO A 116 -6.63 10.80 3.61
N MET A 117 -5.71 10.37 2.73
CA MET A 117 -4.28 10.32 3.03
C MET A 117 -3.69 11.66 3.44
N LEU A 118 -3.93 12.67 2.60
CA LEU A 118 -3.49 14.03 2.85
C LEU A 118 -4.21 14.69 4.03
N ALA A 119 -5.48 14.34 4.27
CA ALA A 119 -6.27 14.91 5.36
C ALA A 119 -5.73 14.56 6.76
N ASN A 120 -5.16 13.37 6.94
CA ASN A 120 -4.57 12.97 8.23
C ASN A 120 -3.06 13.24 8.29
N TYR A 121 -2.37 13.46 7.18
CA TYR A 121 -0.92 13.69 7.21
C TYR A 121 -0.55 14.98 7.97
N PRO A 122 0.46 14.96 8.89
CA PRO A 122 1.40 13.87 9.19
C PRO A 122 0.99 12.94 10.34
N GLU A 123 -0.20 13.08 10.87
CA GLU A 123 -0.76 12.27 11.97
C GLU A 123 -1.14 10.87 11.48
N ILE A 124 -1.07 9.89 12.38
CA ILE A 124 -1.49 8.52 12.09
C ILE A 124 -2.99 8.42 12.45
N PRO A 125 -3.86 8.01 11.52
CA PRO A 125 -5.28 7.86 11.81
C PRO A 125 -5.55 6.64 12.72
N ASP A 126 -6.70 6.66 13.39
CA ASP A 126 -7.16 5.50 14.16
C ASP A 126 -7.32 4.27 13.25
N GLY A 127 -6.93 3.10 13.76
CA GLY A 127 -7.02 1.83 13.01
C GLY A 127 -5.78 1.46 12.18
N TYR A 128 -4.70 2.26 12.20
CA TYR A 128 -3.45 1.94 11.51
C TYR A 128 -2.73 0.72 12.13
N ASP A 129 -2.60 -0.37 11.36
CA ASP A 129 -2.02 -1.65 11.79
C ASP A 129 -0.61 -1.93 11.20
N GLY A 130 0.00 -0.91 10.60
CA GLY A 130 1.23 -1.03 9.80
C GLY A 130 0.99 -0.78 8.32
N TRP A 131 -0.27 -0.93 7.89
CA TRP A 131 -0.80 -0.46 6.62
C TRP A 131 -1.88 0.58 6.89
N TRP A 132 -1.98 1.61 6.06
CA TRP A 132 -3.18 2.43 6.07
C TRP A 132 -4.23 1.75 5.21
N THR A 133 -5.02 0.90 5.86
CA THR A 133 -6.22 0.30 5.30
C THR A 133 -7.36 1.30 5.52
N PHE A 134 -8.06 1.70 4.47
CA PHE A 134 -9.20 2.60 4.60
C PHE A 134 -10.34 1.81 5.25
N GLN A 135 -10.38 1.77 6.58
CA GLN A 135 -11.55 1.24 7.27
C GLN A 135 -12.69 2.23 7.05
N GLU A 136 -13.83 1.75 6.56
CA GLU A 136 -15.05 2.55 6.63
C GLU A 136 -15.27 2.97 8.09
N PRO A 137 -15.56 4.25 8.36
CA PRO A 137 -15.88 4.68 9.71
C PRO A 137 -17.11 3.87 10.18
N ARG A 138 -16.93 3.13 11.28
CA ARG A 138 -18.04 2.46 11.97
C ARG A 138 -19.01 3.45 12.58
#